data_AF-M3JZ54-F1
#
_entry.id   AF-M3JZ54-F1
#
_cell.length_a   1.000
_cell.length_b   1.000
_cell.length_c   1.000
_cell.angle_alpha   90.00
_cell.angle_beta   90.00
_cell.angle_gamma   90.00
#
_symmetry.space_group_name_H-M   'P 1'
#
loop_
_entity.id
_entity.type
_entity.pdbx_description
1 polymer ?
#
loop_
_entity_poly.entity_id
_entity_poly.type
_entity_poly.pdbx_seq_one_letter_code
_entity_poly.pdbx_strand_id
1 'polypeptide(L)'
;MLLLRKILIPLFFIINSVFTLEVTENTVDRGTISLNVGDVTIKPGAYWAIINNAVSAFVGKLDVQQGAGLYIASTSPLIALQVTLTSLLNTINNDGIIVFDSRASLTAATYNLVGLSFTNTGSMFLAGSGILPSTMALTAASWTNSGLIVFSQNQRNSGNVELGAALGTITNDGQICLVNEVYAQKTRINGNGCITATQDSTIYISNSILSIANTQSFYLADSRSSIVAQAVSGTQIFNVYGFGNGNKIGMTLPLLGYAFPSLPAVDYKTGTGTLTLRNLLVTQQFNIGPGYDPALFKIVTDDGAGIPSTVLGSVQYNGPVPARALPAACQIECRQIPDSP
;
A
#
# COMPACT_ATOMS: atom_id res chain seq x y z
N MET A 1 64.59 33.21 -34.38
CA MET A 1 63.54 34.19 -34.07
C MET A 1 62.22 33.56 -34.48
N LEU A 2 61.40 33.13 -33.51
CA LEU A 2 60.17 33.82 -33.07
C LEU A 2 59.13 33.81 -34.23
N LEU A 3 57.89 33.35 -34.13
CA LEU A 3 56.99 33.30 -32.99
C LEU A 3 55.66 32.60 -33.39
N LEU A 4 55.07 31.89 -32.43
CA LEU A 4 53.62 31.80 -32.14
C LEU A 4 52.59 31.80 -33.29
N ARG A 5 51.84 30.69 -33.41
CA ARG A 5 50.43 30.68 -32.93
C ARG A 5 49.92 29.24 -32.76
N LYS A 6 50.17 28.70 -31.56
CA LYS A 6 49.37 27.63 -30.98
C LYS A 6 48.14 28.28 -30.35
N ILE A 7 46.94 27.89 -30.75
CA ILE A 7 45.77 27.91 -29.86
C ILE A 7 45.17 26.51 -29.95
N LEU A 8 45.60 25.66 -29.02
CA LEU A 8 44.90 24.43 -28.68
C LEU A 8 43.57 24.85 -28.03
N ILE A 9 42.45 24.34 -28.55
CA ILE A 9 41.20 24.26 -27.81
C ILE A 9 41.28 22.94 -27.02
N PRO A 10 41.33 22.93 -25.68
CA PRO A 10 41.12 21.70 -24.94
C PRO A 10 39.61 21.43 -24.92
N LEU A 11 39.20 20.40 -25.65
CA LEU A 11 37.87 19.81 -25.59
C LEU A 11 37.74 19.10 -24.22
N PHE A 12 37.19 19.81 -23.23
CA PHE A 12 36.77 19.21 -21.96
C PHE A 12 35.52 18.35 -22.20
N PHE A 13 35.72 17.10 -22.63
CA PHE A 13 34.70 16.07 -22.44
C PHE A 13 34.70 15.70 -20.96
N ILE A 14 33.83 16.35 -20.18
CA ILE A 14 33.45 15.88 -18.85
C ILE A 14 32.54 14.67 -19.09
N ILE A 15 33.13 13.49 -19.25
CA ILE A 15 32.40 12.24 -19.14
C ILE A 15 32.05 12.10 -17.66
N ASN A 16 30.84 12.51 -17.28
CA ASN A 16 30.28 12.09 -16.00
C ASN A 16 30.02 10.59 -16.14
N SER A 17 30.94 9.78 -15.63
CA SER A 17 30.70 8.35 -15.43
C SER A 17 29.62 8.21 -14.37
N VAL A 18 28.36 8.15 -14.80
CA VAL A 18 27.29 7.66 -13.93
C VAL A 18 27.55 6.17 -13.78
N PHE A 19 27.93 5.75 -12.56
CA PHE A 19 27.99 4.33 -12.24
C PHE A 19 26.56 3.78 -12.34
N THR A 20 26.39 2.77 -13.19
CA THR A 20 25.12 2.08 -13.39
C THR A 20 25.40 0.58 -13.36
N LEU A 21 24.58 -0.16 -12.62
CA LEU A 21 24.59 -1.60 -12.57
C LEU A 21 23.50 -2.12 -13.50
N GLU A 22 23.89 -2.83 -14.55
CA GLU A 22 22.96 -3.57 -15.41
C GLU A 22 23.04 -5.06 -15.09
N VAL A 23 21.91 -5.64 -14.66
CA VAL A 23 21.76 -7.08 -14.49
C VAL A 23 21.15 -7.65 -15.77
N THR A 24 22.00 -8.25 -16.60
CA THR A 24 21.65 -8.85 -17.90
C THR A 24 21.49 -10.37 -17.84
N GLU A 25 21.94 -11.00 -16.75
CA GLU A 25 21.84 -12.42 -16.50
C GLU A 25 21.41 -12.70 -15.06
N ASN A 26 20.89 -13.90 -14.82
CA ASN A 26 20.44 -14.32 -13.51
C ASN A 26 21.59 -14.27 -12.50
N THR A 27 21.43 -13.43 -11.48
CA THR A 27 22.45 -13.14 -10.49
C THR A 27 21.91 -13.43 -9.10
N VAL A 28 22.70 -14.13 -8.27
CA VAL A 28 22.36 -14.43 -6.87
C VAL A 28 23.52 -14.01 -5.99
N ASP A 29 23.28 -13.04 -5.13
CA ASP A 29 24.21 -12.58 -4.10
C ASP A 29 23.73 -12.98 -2.71
N ARG A 30 24.69 -13.26 -1.82
CA ARG A 30 24.40 -13.68 -0.44
C ARG A 30 25.24 -12.91 0.57
N GLY A 31 24.60 -12.56 1.69
CA GLY A 31 25.24 -11.83 2.78
C GLY A 31 25.35 -10.34 2.50
N THR A 32 26.37 -9.71 3.08
CA THR A 32 26.54 -8.26 3.01
C THR A 32 27.05 -7.82 1.65
N ILE A 33 26.21 -7.09 0.91
CA ILE A 33 26.57 -6.44 -0.34
C ILE A 33 26.22 -4.95 -0.28
N SER A 34 26.97 -4.13 -1.03
CA SER A 34 26.68 -2.70 -1.17
C SER A 34 25.87 -2.44 -2.42
N LEU A 35 24.73 -1.77 -2.27
CA LEU A 35 23.88 -1.28 -3.37
C LEU A 35 24.15 0.19 -3.73
N ASN A 36 25.21 0.78 -3.17
CA ASN A 36 25.67 2.13 -3.51
C ASN A 36 26.51 2.09 -4.80
N VAL A 37 25.89 1.66 -5.89
CA VAL A 37 26.51 1.47 -7.21
C VAL A 37 25.94 2.44 -8.27
N GLY A 38 25.17 3.43 -7.84
CA GLY A 38 24.38 4.30 -8.70
C GLY A 38 23.13 3.61 -9.21
N ASP A 39 22.69 3.97 -10.42
CA ASP A 39 21.45 3.45 -11.02
C ASP A 39 21.51 1.92 -11.15
N VAL A 40 20.39 1.24 -10.91
CA VAL A 40 20.25 -0.22 -11.04
C VAL A 40 19.17 -0.50 -12.08
N THR A 41 19.53 -1.27 -13.11
CA THR A 41 18.59 -1.74 -14.13
C THR A 41 18.66 -3.26 -14.27
N ILE A 42 17.53 -3.94 -14.13
CA ILE A 42 17.42 -5.38 -14.38
C ILE A 42 16.72 -5.57 -15.72
N LYS A 43 17.43 -6.20 -16.68
CA LYS A 43 16.97 -6.35 -18.06
C LYS A 43 15.98 -7.51 -18.22
N PRO A 44 15.15 -7.50 -19.28
CA PRO A 44 14.18 -8.56 -19.53
C PRO A 44 14.85 -9.93 -19.60
N GLY A 45 14.23 -10.93 -18.97
CA GLY A 45 14.74 -12.31 -18.94
C GLY A 45 15.80 -12.58 -17.86
N ALA A 46 16.22 -11.56 -17.10
CA ALA A 46 17.15 -11.70 -15.98
C ALA A 46 16.47 -11.45 -14.63
N TYR A 47 17.04 -12.01 -13.57
CA TYR A 47 16.72 -11.62 -12.20
C TYR A 47 17.97 -11.31 -11.39
N TRP A 48 17.78 -10.51 -10.33
CA TRP A 48 18.75 -10.35 -9.26
C TRP A 48 18.14 -10.76 -7.93
N ALA A 49 18.72 -11.77 -7.29
CA ALA A 49 18.34 -12.20 -5.95
C ALA A 49 19.44 -11.83 -4.94
N ILE A 50 19.07 -11.16 -3.86
CA ILE A 50 19.95 -10.71 -2.79
C ILE A 50 19.45 -11.34 -1.49
N ILE A 51 20.19 -12.33 -0.97
CA ILE A 51 19.75 -13.13 0.17
C ILE A 51 20.54 -12.76 1.43
N ASN A 52 19.84 -12.52 2.54
CA ASN A 52 20.41 -12.19 3.85
C ASN A 52 21.29 -10.93 3.84
N ASN A 53 20.97 -9.95 2.99
CA ASN A 53 21.55 -8.62 3.07
C ASN A 53 20.69 -7.74 3.98
N ALA A 54 21.16 -7.48 5.21
CA ALA A 54 20.40 -6.75 6.21
C ALA A 54 20.01 -5.33 5.76
N VAL A 55 20.91 -4.63 5.06
CA VAL A 55 20.71 -3.24 4.63
C VAL A 55 20.92 -3.12 3.12
N SER A 56 19.83 -2.81 2.43
CA SER A 56 19.79 -2.60 0.99
C SER A 56 19.42 -1.14 0.68
N ALA A 57 20.43 -0.31 0.45
CA ALA A 57 20.26 1.12 0.16
C ALA A 57 20.54 1.44 -1.31
N PHE A 58 19.49 1.70 -2.08
CA PHE A 58 19.58 2.04 -3.49
C PHE A 58 19.88 3.53 -3.70
N VAL A 59 20.71 3.83 -4.69
CA VAL A 59 21.08 5.17 -5.14
C VAL A 59 20.56 5.38 -6.55
N GLY A 60 20.09 6.59 -6.87
CA GLY A 60 19.63 6.90 -8.22
C GLY A 60 18.33 6.17 -8.59
N LYS A 61 18.26 5.69 -9.83
CA LYS A 61 17.10 5.00 -10.41
C LYS A 61 17.17 3.49 -10.13
N LEU A 62 16.07 2.91 -9.66
CA LEU A 62 15.82 1.46 -9.70
C LEU A 62 14.82 1.16 -10.82
N ASP A 63 15.25 0.41 -11.84
CA ASP A 63 14.49 0.04 -13.03
C ASP A 63 14.38 -1.48 -13.17
N VAL A 64 13.20 -2.03 -12.91
CA VAL A 64 12.95 -3.47 -13.10
C VAL A 64 12.03 -3.62 -14.31
N GLN A 65 12.60 -4.04 -15.43
CA GLN A 65 11.91 -4.06 -16.71
C GLN A 65 10.94 -5.24 -16.82
N GLN A 66 10.05 -5.19 -17.82
CA GLN A 66 9.09 -6.26 -18.07
C GLN A 66 9.79 -7.62 -18.25
N GLY A 67 9.33 -8.65 -17.55
CA GLY A 67 9.94 -9.97 -17.57
C GLY A 67 11.25 -10.08 -16.78
N ALA A 68 11.63 -9.04 -16.03
CA ALA A 68 12.76 -9.04 -15.10
C ALA A 68 12.29 -9.17 -13.64
N GLY A 69 13.21 -9.51 -12.73
CA GLY A 69 12.90 -9.64 -11.30
C GLY A 69 13.99 -9.13 -10.35
N LEU A 70 13.59 -8.41 -9.31
CA LEU A 70 14.42 -8.11 -8.14
C LEU A 70 13.85 -8.86 -6.93
N TYR A 71 14.68 -9.64 -6.26
CA TYR A 71 14.33 -10.36 -5.04
C TYR A 71 15.32 -9.98 -3.94
N ILE A 72 14.85 -9.43 -2.83
CA ILE A 72 15.65 -9.22 -1.62
C ILE A 72 14.95 -10.00 -0.52
N ALA A 73 15.58 -11.09 -0.08
CA ALA A 73 14.96 -12.01 0.87
C ALA A 73 15.86 -12.23 2.09
N SER A 74 15.26 -12.35 3.27
CA SER A 74 15.92 -12.88 4.44
C SER A 74 15.36 -14.26 4.75
N THR A 75 16.27 -15.23 4.89
CA THR A 75 15.97 -16.59 5.37
C THR A 75 16.35 -16.76 6.84
N SER A 76 16.85 -15.70 7.49
CA SER A 76 17.34 -15.75 8.86
C SER A 76 16.30 -15.25 9.86
N PRO A 77 16.10 -15.95 11.01
CA PRO A 77 15.25 -15.46 12.08
C PRO A 77 15.79 -14.22 12.79
N LEU A 78 17.07 -13.87 12.59
CA LEU A 78 17.74 -12.77 13.29
C LEU A 78 17.99 -11.54 12.42
N ILE A 79 17.84 -11.67 11.10
CA ILE A 79 18.15 -10.59 10.15
C ILE A 79 16.85 -10.13 9.51
N ALA A 80 16.30 -9.01 9.97
CA ALA A 80 15.25 -8.33 9.21
C ALA A 80 15.86 -7.49 8.09
N LEU A 81 15.10 -7.33 7.01
CA LEU A 81 15.51 -6.50 5.90
C LEU A 81 15.22 -5.03 6.18
N GLN A 82 16.19 -4.18 5.89
CA GLN A 82 16.04 -2.74 5.73
C GLN A 82 16.27 -2.39 4.25
N VAL A 83 15.24 -1.90 3.57
CA VAL A 83 15.35 -1.47 2.17
C VAL A 83 14.96 0.00 2.07
N THR A 84 15.86 0.81 1.51
CA THR A 84 15.69 2.28 1.46
C THR A 84 16.20 2.86 0.15
N LEU A 85 15.70 4.05 -0.18
CA LEU A 85 16.33 4.94 -1.15
C LEU A 85 17.20 5.96 -0.39
N THR A 86 18.40 6.25 -0.90
CA THR A 86 19.36 7.16 -0.25
C THR A 86 19.08 8.65 -0.46
N SER A 87 18.22 9.01 -1.40
CA SER A 87 17.94 10.40 -1.77
C SER A 87 16.49 10.60 -2.21
N LEU A 88 15.95 11.80 -1.92
CA LEU A 88 14.64 12.25 -2.40
C LEU A 88 14.57 12.43 -3.92
N LEU A 89 15.72 12.35 -4.62
CA LEU A 89 15.80 12.38 -6.09
C LEU A 89 15.75 10.99 -6.72
N ASN A 90 15.84 9.93 -5.92
CA ASN A 90 15.83 8.56 -6.42
C ASN A 90 14.45 8.19 -6.97
N THR A 91 14.42 7.26 -7.92
CA THR A 91 13.18 6.86 -8.59
C THR A 91 13.05 5.34 -8.64
N ILE A 92 11.82 4.84 -8.62
CA ILE A 92 11.50 3.43 -8.80
C ILE A 92 10.55 3.31 -9.99
N ASN A 93 10.96 2.51 -10.98
CA ASN A 93 10.13 2.08 -12.09
C ASN A 93 10.09 0.55 -12.09
N ASN A 94 8.89 0.00 -11.94
CA ASN A 94 8.66 -1.44 -11.91
C ASN A 94 7.64 -1.87 -12.96
N ASP A 95 8.12 -2.51 -14.02
CA ASP A 95 7.31 -3.21 -15.03
C ASP A 95 7.45 -4.74 -14.90
N GLY A 96 8.36 -5.21 -14.05
CA GLY A 96 8.63 -6.62 -13.77
C GLY A 96 8.10 -7.07 -12.40
N ILE A 97 8.96 -7.74 -11.62
CA ILE A 97 8.64 -8.24 -10.27
C ILE A 97 9.65 -7.69 -9.27
N ILE A 98 9.18 -7.05 -8.20
CA ILE A 98 10.01 -6.68 -7.04
C ILE A 98 9.48 -7.43 -5.82
N VAL A 99 10.34 -8.17 -5.12
CA VAL A 99 10.00 -8.87 -3.87
C VAL A 99 10.97 -8.46 -2.78
N PHE A 100 10.44 -7.92 -1.68
CA PHE A 100 11.15 -7.81 -0.42
C PHE A 100 10.49 -8.75 0.60
N ASP A 101 11.21 -9.79 1.00
CA ASP A 101 10.67 -10.84 1.86
C ASP A 101 11.49 -11.00 3.14
N SER A 102 10.95 -10.53 4.24
CA SER A 102 11.52 -10.68 5.59
C SER A 102 10.62 -11.53 6.49
N ARG A 103 9.74 -12.37 5.94
CA ARG A 103 8.79 -13.20 6.71
C ARG A 103 9.46 -14.18 7.67
N ALA A 104 10.68 -14.63 7.36
CA ALA A 104 11.44 -15.53 8.22
C ALA A 104 12.01 -14.84 9.47
N SER A 105 12.15 -13.51 9.47
CA SER A 105 12.80 -12.76 10.55
C SER A 105 11.89 -12.54 11.75
N LEU A 106 12.41 -12.70 12.96
CA LEU A 106 11.70 -12.38 14.20
C LEU A 106 11.85 -10.91 14.60
N THR A 107 12.65 -10.13 13.87
CA THR A 107 12.83 -8.68 14.07
C THR A 107 12.03 -7.86 13.05
N ALA A 108 11.83 -6.57 13.31
CA ALA A 108 11.01 -5.69 12.48
C ALA A 108 11.67 -5.40 11.11
N ALA A 109 10.93 -5.63 10.02
CA ALA A 109 11.34 -5.22 8.69
C ALA A 109 11.10 -3.71 8.49
N THR A 110 11.98 -3.05 7.75
CA THR A 110 11.85 -1.63 7.43
C THR A 110 12.02 -1.42 5.94
N TYR A 111 10.91 -1.25 5.24
CA TYR A 111 10.88 -0.81 3.85
C TYR A 111 10.48 0.65 3.85
N ASN A 112 11.46 1.54 3.75
CA ASN A 112 11.23 2.99 3.75
C ASN A 112 11.76 3.58 2.45
N LEU A 113 10.98 3.41 1.39
CA LEU A 113 11.34 3.86 0.05
C LEU A 113 10.83 5.30 -0.12
N VAL A 114 11.72 6.28 0.06
CA VAL A 114 11.41 7.70 -0.08
C VAL A 114 12.16 8.29 -1.26
N GLY A 115 11.45 8.69 -2.30
CA GLY A 115 12.05 9.16 -3.55
C GLY A 115 11.24 10.24 -4.27
N LEU A 116 11.68 10.59 -5.47
CA LEU A 116 11.03 11.57 -6.33
C LEU A 116 9.80 10.97 -7.02
N SER A 117 9.95 9.77 -7.58
CA SER A 117 8.87 9.09 -8.28
C SER A 117 8.83 7.59 -8.00
N PHE A 118 7.60 7.05 -7.94
CA PHE A 118 7.29 5.64 -7.89
C PHE A 118 6.26 5.32 -8.97
N THR A 119 6.62 4.42 -9.88
CA THR A 119 5.75 3.90 -10.94
C THR A 119 5.75 2.38 -10.90
N ASN A 120 4.57 1.77 -10.76
CA ASN A 120 4.39 0.33 -10.79
C ASN A 120 3.33 -0.10 -11.81
N THR A 121 3.77 -0.76 -12.88
CA THR A 121 2.89 -1.47 -13.83
C THR A 121 3.01 -3.00 -13.70
N GLY A 122 4.11 -3.46 -13.09
CA GLY A 122 4.37 -4.86 -12.79
C GLY A 122 3.79 -5.30 -11.44
N SER A 123 4.58 -6.08 -10.70
CA SER A 123 4.19 -6.65 -9.41
C SER A 123 5.19 -6.30 -8.33
N MET A 124 4.73 -5.81 -7.19
CA MET A 124 5.59 -5.50 -6.05
C MET A 124 5.06 -6.20 -4.78
N PHE A 125 5.96 -6.82 -4.03
CA PHE A 125 5.65 -7.57 -2.83
C PHE A 125 6.54 -7.09 -1.69
N LEU A 126 5.93 -6.68 -0.57
CA LEU A 126 6.62 -6.27 0.64
C LEU A 126 6.08 -7.14 1.78
N ALA A 127 6.94 -7.98 2.35
CA ALA A 127 6.52 -8.99 3.29
C ALA A 127 7.37 -9.00 4.57
N GLY A 128 6.71 -9.03 5.72
CA GLY A 128 7.35 -9.11 7.04
C GLY A 128 6.78 -10.24 7.88
N SER A 129 7.40 -10.56 9.01
CA SER A 129 6.85 -11.60 9.90
C SER A 129 5.64 -11.14 10.69
N GLY A 130 5.55 -9.86 11.01
CA GLY A 130 4.50 -9.36 11.89
C GLY A 130 4.75 -9.53 13.39
N ILE A 131 5.89 -10.12 13.79
CA ILE A 131 6.21 -10.33 15.21
C ILE A 131 6.47 -9.01 15.93
N LEU A 132 7.24 -8.13 15.28
CA LEU A 132 7.40 -6.74 15.69
C LEU A 132 6.80 -5.83 14.61
N PRO A 133 6.30 -4.63 14.99
CA PRO A 133 5.76 -3.67 14.03
C PRO A 133 6.76 -3.36 12.92
N SER A 134 6.40 -3.70 11.69
CA SER A 134 7.20 -3.41 10.50
C SER A 134 6.74 -2.10 9.86
N THR A 135 7.66 -1.43 9.16
CA THR A 135 7.36 -0.24 8.37
C THR A 135 7.35 -0.63 6.91
N MET A 136 6.24 -0.38 6.21
CA MET A 136 6.15 -0.58 4.76
C MET A 136 5.65 0.69 4.07
N ALA A 137 6.59 1.54 3.69
CA ALA A 137 6.33 2.86 3.14
C ALA A 137 6.85 2.99 1.70
N LEU A 138 5.95 3.33 0.78
CA LEU A 138 6.24 3.72 -0.60
C LEU A 138 5.93 5.21 -0.76
N THR A 139 6.90 6.06 -0.44
CA THR A 139 6.74 7.52 -0.41
C THR A 139 7.41 8.16 -1.62
N ALA A 140 6.61 8.82 -2.45
CA ALA A 140 7.13 9.59 -3.59
C ALA A 140 6.31 10.86 -3.83
N ALA A 141 6.93 11.85 -4.48
CA ALA A 141 6.24 13.06 -4.91
C ALA A 141 5.30 12.79 -6.10
N SER A 142 5.76 11.96 -7.05
CA SER A 142 4.93 11.37 -8.10
C SER A 142 4.70 9.89 -7.80
N TRP A 143 3.45 9.45 -7.71
CA TRP A 143 3.12 8.09 -7.29
C TRP A 143 2.01 7.51 -8.16
N THR A 144 2.31 6.44 -8.90
CA THR A 144 1.36 5.75 -9.76
C THR A 144 1.45 4.23 -9.62
N ASN A 145 0.29 3.58 -9.57
CA ASN A 145 0.16 2.13 -9.63
C ASN A 145 -0.94 1.74 -10.62
N SER A 146 -0.59 0.99 -11.66
CA SER A 146 -1.52 0.29 -12.54
C SER A 146 -1.36 -1.24 -12.49
N GLY A 147 -0.34 -1.73 -11.76
CA GLY A 147 -0.07 -3.14 -11.53
C GLY A 147 -0.61 -3.68 -10.21
N LEU A 148 0.10 -4.66 -9.65
CA LEU A 148 -0.20 -5.26 -8.35
C LEU A 148 0.83 -4.82 -7.30
N ILE A 149 0.37 -4.42 -6.11
CA ILE A 149 1.20 -4.25 -4.92
C ILE A 149 0.61 -5.10 -3.79
N VAL A 150 1.43 -5.91 -3.14
CA VAL A 150 1.01 -6.74 -1.99
C VAL A 150 1.86 -6.38 -0.79
N PHE A 151 1.19 -5.95 0.28
CA PHE A 151 1.75 -5.82 1.62
C PHE A 151 1.26 -6.99 2.46
N SER A 152 2.17 -7.68 3.13
CA SER A 152 1.84 -8.90 3.85
C SER A 152 2.65 -9.09 5.12
N GLN A 153 1.99 -9.50 6.19
CA GLN A 153 2.64 -10.05 7.36
C GLN A 153 2.10 -11.45 7.68
N ASN A 154 2.92 -12.30 8.32
CA ASN A 154 2.43 -13.61 8.78
C ASN A 154 1.36 -13.47 9.88
N GLN A 155 1.41 -12.36 10.63
CA GLN A 155 0.44 -12.02 11.66
C GLN A 155 0.25 -10.51 11.75
N ARG A 156 -0.93 -10.10 12.20
CA ARG A 156 -1.28 -8.69 12.34
C ARG A 156 -0.53 -8.07 13.53
N ASN A 157 -0.09 -6.83 13.36
CA ASN A 157 0.45 -6.00 14.44
C ASN A 157 0.07 -4.52 14.24
N SER A 158 0.77 -3.60 14.92
CA SER A 158 0.55 -2.16 14.83
C SER A 158 1.42 -1.43 13.78
N GLY A 159 2.14 -2.19 12.96
CA GLY A 159 2.88 -1.66 11.81
C GLY A 159 1.90 -1.17 10.74
N ASN A 160 2.30 -0.13 10.02
CA ASN A 160 1.44 0.53 9.05
C ASN A 160 2.07 0.52 7.66
N VAL A 161 1.19 0.36 6.68
CA VAL A 161 1.45 0.64 5.27
C VAL A 161 1.21 2.14 5.00
N GLU A 162 2.19 2.79 4.39
CA GLU A 162 2.14 4.21 4.02
C GLU A 162 2.38 4.39 2.51
N LEU A 163 1.49 5.13 1.85
CA LEU A 163 1.51 5.32 0.40
C LEU A 163 1.50 6.80 0.03
N GLY A 164 2.55 7.22 -0.69
CA GLY A 164 2.75 8.60 -1.14
C GLY A 164 3.22 9.55 -0.05
N ALA A 165 3.67 10.75 -0.45
CA ALA A 165 4.02 11.81 0.49
C ALA A 165 2.78 12.36 1.19
N ALA A 166 2.84 12.54 2.52
CA ALA A 166 1.73 13.05 3.32
C ALA A 166 1.12 14.33 2.72
N LEU A 167 -0.22 14.42 2.71
CA LEU A 167 -1.01 15.49 2.08
C LEU A 167 -0.88 15.58 0.54
N GLY A 168 -0.02 14.77 -0.06
CA GLY A 168 0.12 14.61 -1.50
C GLY A 168 -1.01 13.77 -2.11
N THR A 169 -0.75 13.27 -3.30
CA THR A 169 -1.72 12.49 -4.08
C THR A 169 -1.05 11.23 -4.60
N ILE A 170 -1.77 10.11 -4.50
CA ILE A 170 -1.44 8.87 -5.18
C ILE A 170 -2.47 8.62 -6.29
N THR A 171 -2.04 8.04 -7.42
CA THR A 171 -2.94 7.52 -8.45
C THR A 171 -2.87 6.00 -8.46
N ASN A 172 -3.97 5.35 -8.13
CA ASN A 172 -4.09 3.90 -8.13
C ASN A 172 -5.18 3.47 -9.12
N ASP A 173 -4.75 2.90 -10.24
CA ASP A 173 -5.59 2.27 -11.26
C ASP A 173 -5.44 0.74 -11.26
N GLY A 174 -4.50 0.22 -10.45
CA GLY A 174 -4.25 -1.20 -10.26
C GLY A 174 -4.89 -1.78 -8.99
N GLN A 175 -4.23 -2.79 -8.43
CA GLN A 175 -4.66 -3.49 -7.21
C GLN A 175 -3.61 -3.35 -6.12
N ILE A 176 -4.06 -3.06 -4.90
CA ILE A 176 -3.23 -3.06 -3.69
C ILE A 176 -3.85 -4.03 -2.70
N CYS A 177 -3.09 -5.01 -2.25
CA CYS A 177 -3.54 -6.04 -1.32
C CYS A 177 -2.86 -5.88 0.04
N LEU A 178 -3.66 -5.98 1.10
CA LEU A 178 -3.26 -5.92 2.49
C LEU A 178 -3.56 -7.29 3.12
N VAL A 179 -2.54 -7.95 3.66
CA VAL A 179 -2.66 -9.27 4.29
C VAL A 179 -2.11 -9.22 5.71
N ASN A 180 -2.97 -9.31 6.72
CA ASN A 180 -2.64 -9.01 8.12
C ASN A 180 -1.99 -7.62 8.31
N GLU A 181 -2.44 -6.63 7.55
CA GLU A 181 -1.84 -5.29 7.49
C GLU A 181 -2.80 -4.18 7.88
N VAL A 182 -2.25 -3.04 8.31
CA VAL A 182 -3.00 -1.80 8.48
C VAL A 182 -2.52 -0.77 7.49
N TYR A 183 -3.43 -0.31 6.63
CA TYR A 183 -3.16 0.83 5.76
C TYR A 183 -3.72 2.11 6.40
N ALA A 184 -2.86 3.11 6.60
CA ALA A 184 -3.25 4.43 7.07
C ALA A 184 -3.20 5.44 5.92
N GLN A 185 -4.36 5.86 5.44
CA GLN A 185 -4.45 6.81 4.33
C GLN A 185 -4.02 8.21 4.78
N LYS A 186 -2.92 8.73 4.19
CA LYS A 186 -2.38 10.08 4.43
C LYS A 186 -2.41 10.98 3.18
N THR A 187 -2.92 10.49 2.06
CA THR A 187 -2.86 11.10 0.73
C THR A 187 -4.22 11.15 0.06
N ARG A 188 -4.42 12.08 -0.87
CA ARG A 188 -5.55 11.97 -1.81
C ARG A 188 -5.36 10.74 -2.67
N ILE A 189 -6.44 10.02 -2.98
CA ILE A 189 -6.39 8.83 -3.82
C ILE A 189 -7.18 9.11 -5.09
N ASN A 190 -6.48 9.17 -6.22
CA ASN A 190 -7.07 9.23 -7.55
C ASN A 190 -7.06 7.85 -8.21
N GLY A 191 -7.81 7.70 -9.30
CA GLY A 191 -7.84 6.50 -10.12
C GLY A 191 -9.06 5.62 -9.89
N ASN A 192 -9.12 4.52 -10.63
CA ASN A 192 -10.23 3.55 -10.61
C ASN A 192 -9.82 2.17 -10.06
N GLY A 193 -8.68 2.11 -9.37
CA GLY A 193 -8.12 0.89 -8.82
C GLY A 193 -8.85 0.38 -7.57
N CYS A 194 -8.24 -0.62 -6.94
CA CYS A 194 -8.77 -1.27 -5.76
C CYS A 194 -7.73 -1.37 -4.64
N ILE A 195 -8.20 -1.24 -3.40
CA ILE A 195 -7.44 -1.59 -2.19
C ILE A 195 -8.23 -2.70 -1.49
N THR A 196 -7.63 -3.88 -1.41
CA THR A 196 -8.24 -5.10 -0.86
C THR A 196 -7.63 -5.42 0.49
N ALA A 197 -8.47 -5.55 1.52
CA ALA A 197 -8.10 -6.03 2.85
C ALA A 197 -8.48 -7.51 2.97
N THR A 198 -7.51 -8.34 3.36
CA THR A 198 -7.73 -9.75 3.68
C THR A 198 -6.96 -10.18 4.93
N GLN A 199 -7.35 -11.32 5.50
CA GLN A 199 -6.76 -11.90 6.70
C GLN A 199 -6.65 -10.87 7.83
N ASP A 200 -7.79 -10.35 8.31
CA ASP A 200 -7.80 -9.41 9.44
C ASP A 200 -7.00 -8.11 9.16
N SER A 201 -7.07 -7.59 7.93
CA SER A 201 -6.46 -6.31 7.58
C SER A 201 -7.43 -5.16 7.80
N THR A 202 -6.89 -3.95 8.05
CA THR A 202 -7.72 -2.75 8.18
C THR A 202 -7.30 -1.65 7.21
N ILE A 203 -8.28 -1.09 6.53
CA ILE A 203 -8.16 0.15 5.75
C ILE A 203 -8.59 1.29 6.67
N TYR A 204 -7.63 2.06 7.17
CA TYR A 204 -7.88 3.22 8.02
C TYR A 204 -7.80 4.50 7.19
N ILE A 205 -8.96 5.12 6.93
CA ILE A 205 -9.07 6.43 6.31
C ILE A 205 -8.76 7.49 7.38
N SER A 206 -7.46 7.65 7.66
CA SER A 206 -6.97 8.48 8.75
C SER A 206 -7.14 9.97 8.52
N ASN A 207 -7.40 10.38 7.28
CA ASN A 207 -7.73 11.75 6.93
C ASN A 207 -8.84 11.80 5.87
N SER A 208 -10.08 11.73 6.36
CA SER A 208 -11.31 11.82 5.55
C SER A 208 -11.62 13.24 5.05
N ILE A 209 -10.70 14.21 5.19
CA ILE A 209 -10.76 15.50 4.49
C ILE A 209 -10.06 15.40 3.12
N LEU A 210 -9.04 14.54 3.01
CA LEU A 210 -8.37 14.31 1.73
C LEU A 210 -9.29 13.51 0.81
N SER A 211 -9.51 14.04 -0.39
CA SER A 211 -10.41 13.45 -1.37
C SER A 211 -9.94 12.07 -1.81
N ILE A 212 -10.87 11.12 -1.83
CA ILE A 212 -10.72 9.83 -2.49
C ILE A 212 -11.69 9.80 -3.68
N ALA A 213 -11.18 9.45 -4.87
CA ALA A 213 -11.98 9.37 -6.07
C ALA A 213 -13.16 8.41 -5.89
N ASN A 214 -14.34 8.80 -6.38
CA ASN A 214 -15.53 7.95 -6.34
C ASN A 214 -15.45 6.71 -7.24
N THR A 215 -14.38 6.56 -8.01
CA THR A 215 -14.02 5.39 -8.80
C THR A 215 -13.09 4.44 -8.06
N GLN A 216 -12.40 4.90 -7.01
CA GLN A 216 -11.59 4.04 -6.15
C GLN A 216 -12.51 3.10 -5.38
N SER A 217 -12.09 1.83 -5.32
CA SER A 217 -12.83 0.77 -4.64
C SER A 217 -12.05 0.23 -3.45
N PHE A 218 -12.77 -0.10 -2.39
CA PHE A 218 -12.24 -0.81 -1.23
C PHE A 218 -12.94 -2.16 -1.12
N TYR A 219 -12.19 -3.25 -0.95
CA TYR A 219 -12.75 -4.59 -0.88
C TYR A 219 -12.35 -5.29 0.42
N LEU A 220 -13.35 -5.71 1.20
CA LEU A 220 -13.16 -6.56 2.37
C LEU A 220 -13.32 -8.02 1.93
N ALA A 221 -12.20 -8.70 1.70
CA ALA A 221 -12.20 -10.03 1.10
C ALA A 221 -12.44 -11.18 2.10
N ASP A 222 -12.50 -10.88 3.41
CA ASP A 222 -12.78 -11.85 4.47
C ASP A 222 -13.68 -11.27 5.57
N SER A 223 -14.03 -12.11 6.54
CA SER A 223 -14.95 -11.80 7.65
C SER A 223 -14.34 -11.04 8.83
N ARG A 224 -13.02 -10.85 8.88
CA ARG A 224 -12.30 -10.18 9.97
C ARG A 224 -11.79 -8.80 9.59
N SER A 225 -11.58 -8.55 8.30
CA SER A 225 -11.09 -7.26 7.81
C SER A 225 -12.04 -6.10 8.12
N SER A 226 -11.52 -4.86 8.09
CA SER A 226 -12.36 -3.69 8.35
C SER A 226 -11.96 -2.46 7.53
N ILE A 227 -12.90 -1.52 7.40
CA ILE A 227 -12.62 -0.15 6.97
C ILE A 227 -13.14 0.83 8.01
N VAL A 228 -12.26 1.72 8.48
CA VAL A 228 -12.57 2.70 9.51
C VAL A 228 -12.23 4.08 8.97
N ALA A 229 -13.17 5.02 9.07
CA ALA A 229 -12.95 6.42 8.69
C ALA A 229 -12.74 7.31 9.91
N GLN A 230 -11.78 8.22 9.84
CA GLN A 230 -11.67 9.27 10.84
C GLN A 230 -12.94 10.12 10.82
N ALA A 231 -13.51 10.35 12.00
CA ALA A 231 -14.74 11.10 12.14
C ALA A 231 -14.44 12.62 12.17
N VAL A 232 -14.43 13.25 10.99
CA VAL A 232 -14.22 14.70 10.80
C VAL A 232 -15.41 15.32 10.07
N SER A 233 -15.43 16.64 9.92
CA SER A 233 -16.58 17.40 9.43
C SER A 233 -16.90 17.23 7.92
N GLY A 234 -16.03 16.57 7.14
CA GLY A 234 -16.24 16.34 5.72
C GLY A 234 -16.87 14.96 5.44
N THR A 235 -18.12 14.94 4.95
CA THR A 235 -18.74 13.69 4.47
C THR A 235 -18.23 13.33 3.08
N GLN A 236 -17.54 12.20 2.96
CA GLN A 236 -17.25 11.54 1.68
C GLN A 236 -18.12 10.29 1.52
N ILE A 237 -18.14 9.69 0.33
CA ILE A 237 -18.78 8.38 0.09
C ILE A 237 -17.69 7.42 -0.37
N PHE A 238 -17.45 6.35 0.38
CA PHE A 238 -16.47 5.32 -0.01
C PHE A 238 -17.17 4.12 -0.63
N ASN A 239 -16.72 3.63 -1.78
CA ASN A 239 -17.25 2.40 -2.36
C ASN A 239 -16.61 1.19 -1.67
N VAL A 240 -17.41 0.44 -0.94
CA VAL A 240 -16.96 -0.73 -0.20
C VAL A 240 -17.65 -1.97 -0.75
N TYR A 241 -16.86 -2.99 -1.07
CA TYR A 241 -17.31 -4.30 -1.52
C TYR A 241 -17.01 -5.34 -0.46
N GLY A 242 -17.74 -6.46 -0.47
CA GLY A 242 -17.48 -7.59 0.43
C GLY A 242 -17.99 -7.42 1.86
N PHE A 243 -18.74 -6.35 2.17
CA PHE A 243 -19.28 -6.13 3.52
C PHE A 243 -20.27 -7.25 3.90
N GLY A 244 -20.01 -7.95 5.00
CA GLY A 244 -20.80 -9.07 5.49
C GLY A 244 -19.98 -10.16 6.14
N ASN A 245 -20.66 -11.22 6.57
CA ASN A 245 -20.07 -12.35 7.29
C ASN A 245 -19.29 -11.98 8.56
N GLY A 246 -19.53 -10.81 9.15
CA GLY A 246 -18.86 -10.37 10.38
C GLY A 246 -17.78 -9.29 10.21
N ASN A 247 -17.40 -8.92 8.98
CA ASN A 247 -16.46 -7.81 8.79
C ASN A 247 -17.11 -6.46 9.14
N LYS A 248 -16.28 -5.41 9.26
CA LYS A 248 -16.71 -4.16 9.91
C LYS A 248 -16.50 -2.93 9.03
N ILE A 249 -17.45 -2.01 9.09
CA ILE A 249 -17.34 -0.65 8.56
C ILE A 249 -17.57 0.31 9.72
N GLY A 250 -16.71 1.30 9.92
CA GLY A 250 -16.84 2.17 11.08
C GLY A 250 -16.26 3.57 10.93
N MET A 251 -16.35 4.31 12.04
CA MET A 251 -15.66 5.56 12.26
C MET A 251 -14.96 5.59 13.62
N THR A 252 -14.02 6.51 13.80
CA THR A 252 -13.24 6.62 15.04
C THR A 252 -14.03 7.13 16.26
N LEU A 253 -15.25 7.61 16.07
CA LEU A 253 -16.13 8.07 17.16
C LEU A 253 -17.30 7.10 17.36
N PRO A 254 -17.87 7.01 18.58
CA PRO A 254 -19.06 6.22 18.84
C PRO A 254 -20.22 6.61 17.92
N LEU A 255 -20.96 5.62 17.45
CA LEU A 255 -22.15 5.83 16.63
C LEU A 255 -23.32 6.26 17.51
N LEU A 256 -23.82 7.46 17.26
CA LEU A 256 -24.89 8.08 18.00
C LEU A 256 -25.93 8.64 17.03
N GLY A 257 -27.20 8.32 17.29
CA GLY A 257 -28.32 8.93 16.59
C GLY A 257 -28.63 10.33 17.12
N TYR A 258 -29.53 11.01 16.43
CA TYR A 258 -30.12 12.27 16.88
C TYR A 258 -31.53 12.00 17.38
N ALA A 259 -31.90 12.60 18.52
CA ALA A 259 -33.28 12.57 18.98
C ALA A 259 -34.17 13.55 18.19
N PHE A 260 -33.62 14.70 17.77
CA PHE A 260 -34.35 15.77 17.09
C PHE A 260 -33.49 16.44 15.99
N PRO A 261 -33.82 16.28 14.70
CA PRO A 261 -34.77 15.31 14.15
C PRO A 261 -34.36 13.86 14.46
N SER A 262 -35.33 12.94 14.56
CA SER A 262 -35.05 11.53 14.86
C SER A 262 -34.28 10.87 13.71
N LEU A 263 -32.98 10.68 13.90
CA LEU A 263 -32.10 10.03 12.92
C LEU A 263 -31.32 8.91 13.62
N PRO A 264 -31.36 7.67 13.11
CA PRO A 264 -30.64 6.57 13.73
C PRO A 264 -29.12 6.74 13.55
N ALA A 265 -28.35 6.12 14.44
CA ALA A 265 -26.88 6.10 14.37
C ALA A 265 -26.36 5.39 13.10
N VAL A 266 -27.14 4.41 12.62
CA VAL A 266 -26.90 3.63 11.42
C VAL A 266 -28.15 3.72 10.56
N ASP A 267 -28.01 4.21 9.34
CA ASP A 267 -29.09 4.30 8.35
C ASP A 267 -28.64 3.63 7.05
N TYR A 268 -29.49 2.83 6.43
CA TYR A 268 -29.19 2.15 5.18
C TYR A 268 -30.28 2.40 4.15
N LYS A 269 -29.89 3.03 3.05
CA LYS A 269 -30.79 3.30 1.92
C LYS A 269 -30.80 2.11 0.98
N THR A 270 -31.82 1.27 1.09
CA THR A 270 -31.98 0.04 0.29
C THR A 270 -31.93 0.27 -1.22
N GLY A 271 -32.48 1.39 -1.71
CA GLY A 271 -32.51 1.72 -3.14
C GLY A 271 -31.15 2.09 -3.74
N THR A 272 -30.27 2.75 -2.98
CA THR A 272 -28.93 3.16 -3.45
C THR A 272 -27.81 2.27 -2.95
N GLY A 273 -28.07 1.47 -1.90
CA GLY A 273 -27.02 0.70 -1.23
C GLY A 273 -26.10 1.53 -0.33
N THR A 274 -26.55 2.72 0.11
CA THR A 274 -25.72 3.63 0.90
C THR A 274 -25.94 3.41 2.40
N LEU A 275 -24.89 2.99 3.09
CA LEU A 275 -24.80 2.93 4.54
C LEU A 275 -24.28 4.27 5.08
N THR A 276 -25.05 4.88 5.97
CA THR A 276 -24.73 6.14 6.63
C THR A 276 -24.47 5.86 8.11
N LEU A 277 -23.28 6.21 8.56
CA LEU A 277 -22.87 6.14 9.96
C LEU A 277 -22.82 7.55 10.55
N ARG A 278 -23.40 7.72 11.74
CA ARG A 278 -23.55 9.04 12.38
C ARG A 278 -22.97 9.05 13.78
N ASN A 279 -22.38 10.19 14.10
CA ASN A 279 -22.14 10.67 15.44
C ASN A 279 -22.79 12.07 15.54
N LEU A 280 -22.95 12.61 16.76
CA LEU A 280 -23.60 13.92 17.00
C LEU A 280 -23.10 15.06 16.10
N LEU A 281 -21.82 15.07 15.71
CA LEU A 281 -21.24 16.17 14.93
C LEU A 281 -20.82 15.80 13.51
N VAL A 282 -20.74 14.51 13.20
CA VAL A 282 -20.10 14.02 11.96
C VAL A 282 -20.89 12.87 11.37
N THR A 283 -20.89 12.79 10.04
CA THR A 283 -21.54 11.72 9.29
C THR A 283 -20.60 11.23 8.21
N GLN A 284 -20.52 9.91 8.06
CA GLN A 284 -19.76 9.24 7.03
C GLN A 284 -20.66 8.31 6.23
N GLN A 285 -20.44 8.25 4.92
CA GLN A 285 -21.21 7.40 4.03
C GLN A 285 -20.33 6.36 3.34
N PHE A 286 -20.90 5.18 3.13
CA PHE A 286 -20.29 4.05 2.47
C PHE A 286 -21.28 3.48 1.46
N ASN A 287 -20.87 3.34 0.20
CA ASN A 287 -21.64 2.66 -0.82
C ASN A 287 -21.32 1.16 -0.78
N ILE A 288 -22.12 0.41 -0.02
CA ILE A 288 -22.00 -1.04 0.15
C ILE A 288 -22.81 -1.84 -0.88
N GLY A 289 -23.67 -1.15 -1.65
CA GLY A 289 -24.55 -1.75 -2.65
C GLY A 289 -25.88 -2.22 -2.05
N PRO A 290 -26.89 -2.49 -2.91
CA PRO A 290 -28.22 -2.92 -2.46
C PRO A 290 -28.21 -4.34 -1.87
N GLY A 291 -29.34 -4.76 -1.30
CA GLY A 291 -29.59 -6.16 -0.89
C GLY A 291 -29.31 -6.52 0.58
N TYR A 292 -28.83 -5.58 1.40
CA TYR A 292 -28.66 -5.79 2.84
C TYR A 292 -29.98 -5.69 3.60
N ASP A 293 -30.13 -6.52 4.65
CA ASP A 293 -31.22 -6.43 5.63
C ASP A 293 -30.80 -5.53 6.81
N PRO A 294 -31.46 -4.37 7.02
CA PRO A 294 -31.16 -3.47 8.14
C PRO A 294 -31.15 -4.13 9.52
N ALA A 295 -31.94 -5.19 9.74
CA ALA A 295 -32.04 -5.87 11.03
C ALA A 295 -30.77 -6.64 11.41
N LEU A 296 -29.88 -6.89 10.44
CA LEU A 296 -28.63 -7.64 10.65
C LEU A 296 -27.41 -6.73 10.90
N PHE A 297 -27.59 -5.41 10.85
CA PHE A 297 -26.56 -4.47 11.28
C PHE A 297 -26.46 -4.42 12.81
N LYS A 298 -25.24 -4.55 13.31
CA LYS A 298 -24.95 -4.49 14.75
C LYS A 298 -23.83 -3.48 15.01
N ILE A 299 -24.10 -2.53 15.90
CA ILE A 299 -23.05 -1.62 16.39
C ILE A 299 -22.09 -2.43 17.28
N VAL A 300 -20.80 -2.31 17.00
CA VAL A 300 -19.71 -3.03 17.66
C VAL A 300 -18.50 -2.09 17.86
N THR A 301 -17.55 -2.56 18.65
CA THR A 301 -16.21 -1.96 18.74
C THR A 301 -15.27 -2.67 17.77
N ASP A 302 -14.41 -1.90 17.10
CA ASP A 302 -13.22 -2.42 16.44
C ASP A 302 -11.97 -2.04 17.25
N ASP A 303 -11.25 -3.05 17.72
CA ASP A 303 -10.06 -2.96 18.56
C ASP A 303 -8.84 -3.61 17.90
N GLY A 304 -8.88 -3.76 16.57
CA GLY A 304 -7.77 -4.28 15.78
C GLY A 304 -6.47 -3.51 16.04
N ALA A 305 -5.34 -4.23 16.09
CA ALA A 305 -4.04 -3.61 16.24
C ALA A 305 -3.76 -2.61 15.10
N GLY A 306 -3.08 -1.51 15.40
CA GLY A 306 -2.67 -0.48 14.43
C GLY A 306 -3.70 0.62 14.12
N ILE A 307 -4.91 0.54 14.67
CA ILE A 307 -5.93 1.60 14.55
C ILE A 307 -6.34 2.17 15.93
N PRO A 308 -6.84 3.42 15.99
CA PRO A 308 -7.56 3.88 17.17
C PRO A 308 -8.78 2.99 17.44
N SER A 309 -8.99 2.56 18.68
CA SER A 309 -10.15 1.76 19.04
C SER A 309 -11.46 2.52 18.74
N THR A 310 -12.36 1.90 17.97
CA THR A 310 -13.64 2.48 17.59
C THR A 310 -14.72 2.06 18.60
N VAL A 311 -14.61 2.51 19.85
CA VAL A 311 -15.57 2.13 20.92
C VAL A 311 -17.01 2.45 20.49
N LEU A 312 -17.81 1.41 20.20
CA LEU A 312 -19.15 1.52 19.60
C LEU A 312 -19.20 2.37 18.31
N GLY A 313 -18.08 2.48 17.61
CA GLY A 313 -17.88 3.31 16.42
C GLY A 313 -18.03 2.55 15.10
N SER A 314 -18.19 1.23 15.15
CA SER A 314 -18.26 0.38 13.96
C SER A 314 -19.60 -0.35 13.85
N VAL A 315 -19.94 -0.75 12.63
CA VAL A 315 -21.07 -1.62 12.29
C VAL A 315 -20.52 -2.91 11.70
N GLN A 316 -20.99 -4.02 12.25
CA GLN A 316 -20.82 -5.36 11.72
C GLN A 316 -22.12 -5.79 11.02
N TYR A 317 -22.01 -6.42 9.85
CA TYR A 317 -23.15 -7.09 9.22
C TYR A 317 -23.05 -8.60 9.42
N ASN A 318 -24.07 -9.18 10.07
CA ASN A 318 -24.09 -10.60 10.43
C ASN A 318 -24.69 -11.52 9.36
N GLY A 319 -25.22 -10.95 8.28
CA GLY A 319 -25.71 -11.72 7.13
C GLY A 319 -24.61 -12.03 6.10
N PRO A 320 -24.93 -12.86 5.10
CA PRO A 320 -24.03 -13.09 3.96
C PRO A 320 -23.87 -11.83 3.12
N VAL A 321 -22.72 -11.69 2.47
CA VAL A 321 -22.47 -10.60 1.51
C VAL A 321 -23.51 -10.67 0.38
N PRO A 322 -24.36 -9.65 0.18
CA PRO A 322 -25.27 -9.62 -0.96
C PRO A 322 -24.52 -9.64 -2.29
N ALA A 323 -25.12 -10.27 -3.31
CA ALA A 323 -24.49 -10.41 -4.62
C ALA A 323 -24.24 -9.03 -5.25
N ARG A 324 -22.97 -8.72 -5.51
CA ARG A 324 -22.52 -7.50 -6.20
C ARG A 324 -21.28 -7.82 -7.01
N ALA A 325 -21.28 -7.44 -8.29
CA ALA A 325 -20.10 -7.62 -9.13
C ALA A 325 -18.94 -6.77 -8.60
N LEU A 326 -17.77 -7.39 -8.47
CA LEU A 326 -16.54 -6.68 -8.12
C LEU A 326 -16.05 -5.86 -9.32
N PRO A 327 -15.51 -4.65 -9.12
CA PRO A 327 -14.79 -3.91 -10.16
C PRO A 327 -13.61 -4.71 -10.69
N ALA A 328 -13.24 -4.50 -11.96
CA ALA A 328 -12.14 -5.23 -12.61
C ALA A 328 -10.84 -5.18 -11.80
N ALA A 329 -10.49 -4.01 -11.24
CA ALA A 329 -9.30 -3.86 -10.40
C ALA A 329 -9.35 -4.72 -9.12
N CYS A 330 -10.53 -4.93 -8.52
CA CYS A 330 -10.70 -5.79 -7.35
C CYS A 330 -10.73 -7.28 -7.68
N GLN A 331 -10.85 -7.66 -8.97
CA GLN A 331 -10.79 -9.05 -9.43
C GLN A 331 -9.36 -9.52 -9.66
N ILE A 332 -8.38 -8.60 -9.71
CA ILE A 332 -6.97 -8.95 -9.77
C ILE A 332 -6.62 -9.69 -8.48
N GLU A 333 -6.16 -10.93 -8.61
CA GLU A 333 -5.85 -11.80 -7.49
C GLU A 333 -4.72 -11.22 -6.62
N CYS A 334 -4.96 -11.21 -5.30
CA CYS A 334 -3.92 -10.96 -4.31
C CYS A 334 -2.97 -12.17 -4.24
N ARG A 335 -2.05 -12.25 -5.21
CA ARG A 335 -1.08 -13.34 -5.33
C ARG A 335 -0.24 -13.48 -4.06
N GLN A 336 0.12 -14.72 -3.76
CA GLN A 336 1.09 -15.03 -2.71
C GLN A 336 2.46 -14.42 -3.05
N ILE A 337 3.24 -14.15 -1.99
CA ILE A 337 4.62 -13.67 -2.14
C ILE A 337 5.42 -14.74 -2.90
N PRO A 338 6.02 -14.41 -4.06
CA PRO A 338 6.84 -15.36 -4.79
C PRO A 338 8.05 -15.78 -3.97
N ASP A 339 8.44 -17.05 -4.08
CA ASP A 339 9.70 -17.52 -3.51
C ASP A 339 10.87 -16.86 -4.25
N SER A 340 11.94 -16.55 -3.51
CA SER A 340 13.18 -16.10 -4.13
C SER A 340 13.82 -17.26 -4.90
N PRO A 341 14.33 -17.03 -6.12
CA PRO A 341 15.04 -18.02 -6.92
C PRO A 341 16.28 -18.64 -6.24
#